data_AF-X0WN66-F1
#
_entry.id   AF-X0WN66-F1
#
_cell.length_a   1.000
_cell.length_b   1.000
_cell.length_c   1.000
_cell.angle_alpha   90.00
_cell.angle_beta   90.00
_cell.angle_gamma   90.00
#
_symmetry.space_group_name_H-M   'P 1'
#
loop_
_entity.id
_entity.type
_entity.pdbx_description
1 polymer ?
#
loop_
_entity_poly.entity_id
_entity_poly.type
_entity_poly.pdbx_seq_one_letter_code
_entity_poly.pdbx_strand_id
1 'polypeptide(L)'
;FEVNGEQVPKSGKLTVGSSYKLADGAYLGVRDISKVLLAGETGSASFSLGSGKLEITSGSDIVLNSDETISGVKGYVHRGTGSGNTERVSQIAVNWTTDEEMFLTPTSEVVMPGFEAIKFTMGELVRPTEEKITIKADGDESMEMTIPIEDGTVSFNFLYMNDSGCLNGTGKDADNQLASSNGNSIVFRKKDADANDFHAYFVATYNTSTEAESYLLKAYIRQTSTRNETQIMKKVGSEWVEACGNYRPATDT
;
A
#
# COMPACT_ATOMS: atom_id res chain seq x y z
N PHE A 1 22.63 8.91 52.88
CA PHE A 1 23.84 9.12 52.05
C PHE A 1 23.53 10.26 51.09
N GLU A 2 24.53 10.81 50.41
CA GLU A 2 24.32 11.90 49.45
C GLU A 2 24.36 11.35 48.03
N VAL A 3 23.41 11.76 47.19
CA VAL A 3 23.38 11.46 45.76
C VAL A 3 23.09 12.76 45.03
N ASN A 4 23.93 13.11 44.04
CA ASN A 4 23.81 14.35 43.27
C ASN A 4 23.69 15.62 44.14
N GLY A 5 24.40 15.71 45.27
CA GLY A 5 24.32 16.90 46.12
C GLY A 5 23.13 16.91 47.10
N GLU A 6 22.23 15.92 47.03
CA GLU A 6 21.04 15.82 47.89
C GLU A 6 21.16 14.71 48.94
N GLN A 7 20.75 14.99 50.17
CA GLN A 7 20.63 13.98 51.22
C GLN A 7 19.41 13.08 50.98
N VAL A 8 19.66 11.77 50.83
CA VAL A 8 18.63 10.78 50.53
C VAL A 8 18.50 9.73 51.65
N PRO A 9 17.27 9.49 52.17
CA PRO A 9 16.07 10.31 52.04
C PRO A 9 16.16 11.58 52.91
N LYS A 10 15.38 12.63 52.60
CA LYS A 10 15.28 13.87 53.42
C LYS A 10 14.90 13.61 54.89
N SER A 11 14.11 12.57 55.13
CA SER A 11 13.79 12.10 56.48
C SER A 11 13.53 10.58 56.47
N GLY A 12 13.79 9.93 57.60
CA GLY A 12 13.58 8.49 57.75
C GLY A 12 14.67 7.61 57.13
N LYS A 13 14.29 6.39 56.72
CA LYS A 13 15.18 5.40 56.12
C LYS A 13 14.52 4.84 54.88
N LEU A 14 15.30 4.68 53.80
CA LEU A 14 14.85 3.89 52.66
C LEU A 14 15.03 2.41 52.98
N THR A 15 14.08 1.61 52.52
CA THR A 15 14.13 0.14 52.59
C THR A 15 14.43 -0.43 51.21
N VAL A 16 14.89 -1.69 51.17
CA VAL A 16 15.04 -2.41 49.90
C VAL A 16 13.70 -2.39 49.14
N GLY A 17 13.75 -2.12 47.84
CA GLY A 17 12.58 -2.00 46.96
C GLY A 17 11.90 -0.63 46.97
N SER A 18 12.28 0.28 47.88
CA SER A 18 11.75 1.65 47.88
C SER A 18 12.41 2.52 46.80
N SER A 19 11.69 3.55 46.36
CA SER A 19 12.17 4.57 45.44
C SER A 19 12.08 5.97 46.06
N TYR A 20 13.00 6.87 45.70
CA TYR A 20 13.00 8.27 46.11
C TYR A 20 13.25 9.18 44.91
N LYS A 21 12.43 10.23 44.74
CA LYS A 21 12.60 11.23 43.68
C LYS A 21 13.52 12.35 44.17
N LEU A 22 14.61 12.58 43.44
CA LEU A 22 15.56 13.67 43.67
C LEU A 22 15.01 15.00 43.17
N ALA A 23 15.62 16.10 43.62
CA ALA A 23 15.26 17.46 43.22
C ALA A 23 15.49 17.73 41.72
N ASP A 24 16.42 17.03 41.08
CA ASP A 24 16.67 17.09 39.63
C ASP A 24 15.66 16.28 38.80
N GLY A 25 14.71 15.60 39.46
CA GLY A 25 13.69 14.77 38.83
C GLY A 25 14.09 13.31 38.63
N ALA A 26 15.35 12.93 38.88
CA ALA A 26 15.78 11.54 38.79
C ALA A 26 15.21 10.70 39.94
N TYR A 27 14.99 9.41 39.67
CA TYR A 27 14.51 8.45 40.64
C TYR A 27 15.65 7.54 41.09
N LEU A 28 15.84 7.47 42.40
CA LEU A 28 16.71 6.50 43.05
C LEU A 28 15.88 5.28 43.47
N GLY A 29 16.23 4.10 42.97
CA GLY A 29 15.63 2.81 43.39
C GLY A 29 16.62 2.00 44.22
N VAL A 30 16.26 1.63 45.45
CA VAL A 30 17.13 0.88 46.35
C VAL A 30 17.05 -0.62 46.04
N ARG A 31 18.15 -1.20 45.55
CA ARG A 31 18.24 -2.63 45.20
C ARG A 31 18.62 -3.49 46.38
N ASP A 32 19.59 -3.04 47.17
CA ASP A 32 20.07 -3.77 48.34
C ASP A 32 20.69 -2.83 49.38
N ILE A 33 20.61 -3.20 50.65
CA ILE A 33 21.23 -2.50 51.77
C ILE A 33 21.99 -3.53 52.61
N SER A 34 23.30 -3.57 52.42
CA SER A 34 24.19 -4.36 53.28
C SER A 34 24.57 -3.53 54.51
N LYS A 35 23.98 -3.86 55.65
CA LYS A 35 24.33 -3.26 56.94
C LYS A 35 25.17 -4.25 57.74
N VAL A 36 26.45 -3.95 57.94
CA VAL A 36 27.28 -4.69 58.91
C VAL A 36 27.09 -4.03 60.28
N LEU A 37 26.84 -4.85 61.32
CA LEU A 37 26.46 -4.42 62.67
C LEU A 37 27.66 -4.22 63.62
N LEU A 38 28.89 -4.25 63.13
CA LEU A 38 30.06 -3.97 63.95
C LEU A 38 30.37 -2.47 64.00
N ALA A 39 30.62 -1.97 65.21
CA ALA A 39 30.93 -0.57 65.47
C ALA A 39 32.21 -0.16 64.73
N GLY A 40 32.10 0.82 63.83
CA GLY A 40 33.22 1.43 63.12
C GLY A 40 33.30 1.11 61.62
N GLU A 41 32.48 0.20 61.09
CA GLU A 41 32.51 -0.14 59.66
C GLU A 41 31.44 0.61 58.84
N THR A 42 31.78 0.88 57.58
CA THR A 42 30.91 1.61 56.64
C THR A 42 29.95 0.63 55.98
N GLY A 43 28.64 0.85 56.12
CA GLY A 43 27.63 0.08 55.38
C GLY A 43 27.58 0.47 53.90
N SER A 44 27.35 -0.49 53.02
CA SER A 44 27.15 -0.25 51.58
C SER A 44 25.68 -0.37 51.19
N ALA A 45 25.26 0.42 50.22
CA ALA A 45 23.94 0.33 49.59
C ALA A 45 24.10 0.30 48.07
N SER A 46 23.35 -0.58 47.42
CA SER A 46 23.28 -0.65 45.97
C SER A 46 21.96 -0.04 45.51
N PHE A 47 22.03 0.94 44.63
CA PHE A 47 20.86 1.63 44.08
C PHE A 47 21.01 1.83 42.57
N SER A 48 19.89 2.04 41.89
CA SER A 48 19.86 2.50 40.50
C SER A 48 19.34 3.92 40.45
N LEU A 49 19.94 4.74 39.58
CA LEU A 49 19.46 6.06 39.25
C LEU A 49 18.88 6.03 37.82
N GLY A 50 17.69 6.57 37.64
CA GLY A 50 17.05 6.68 36.32
C GLY A 50 16.27 7.97 36.19
N SER A 51 15.97 8.39 34.96
CA SER A 51 15.17 9.59 34.69
C SER A 51 13.68 9.41 35.00
N GLY A 52 13.23 8.19 35.29
CA GLY A 52 11.84 7.89 35.59
C GLY A 52 11.66 6.58 36.32
N LYS A 53 10.44 6.38 36.82
CA LYS A 53 9.99 5.14 37.48
C LYS A 53 8.87 4.52 36.66
N LEU A 54 9.01 3.24 36.33
CA LEU A 54 7.96 2.43 35.71
C LEU A 54 7.40 1.46 36.74
N GLU A 55 6.11 1.59 37.04
CA GLU A 55 5.40 0.68 37.94
C GLU A 55 4.45 -0.21 37.14
N ILE A 56 4.63 -1.51 37.28
CA ILE A 56 3.82 -2.52 36.62
C ILE A 56 3.13 -3.37 37.68
N THR A 57 1.81 -3.24 37.77
CA THR A 57 0.96 -4.17 38.52
C THR A 57 0.26 -5.06 37.51
N SER A 58 0.41 -6.38 37.65
CA SER A 58 -0.09 -7.33 36.65
C SER A 58 -1.60 -7.21 36.43
N GLY A 59 -2.02 -6.93 35.19
CA GLY A 59 -3.42 -6.76 34.80
C GLY A 59 -3.97 -5.34 34.97
N SER A 60 -3.14 -4.41 35.46
CA SER A 60 -3.50 -3.01 35.66
C SER A 60 -2.81 -2.11 34.62
N ASP A 61 -3.34 -0.90 34.48
CA ASP A 61 -2.69 0.14 33.70
C ASP A 61 -1.32 0.48 34.29
N ILE A 62 -0.38 0.81 33.41
CA ILE A 62 0.97 1.17 33.79
C ILE A 62 0.97 2.55 34.46
N VAL A 63 1.80 2.71 35.50
CA VAL A 63 2.01 4.00 36.15
C VAL A 63 3.46 4.44 35.93
N LEU A 64 3.62 5.65 35.38
CA LEU A 64 4.89 6.33 35.24
C LEU A 64 5.05 7.34 36.39
N ASN A 65 6.27 7.42 36.92
CA ASN A 65 6.69 8.43 37.89
C ASN A 65 5.88 8.50 39.21
N SER A 66 5.09 7.47 39.49
CA SER A 66 4.21 7.27 40.66
C SER A 66 2.88 8.06 40.66
N ASP A 67 2.64 8.91 39.67
CA ASP A 67 1.46 9.79 39.60
C ASP A 67 0.78 9.83 38.23
N GLU A 68 1.42 9.31 37.19
CA GLU A 68 0.89 9.31 35.83
C GLU A 68 0.42 7.90 35.43
N THR A 69 -0.88 7.66 35.52
CA THR A 69 -1.49 6.42 35.01
C THR A 69 -1.71 6.53 33.50
N ILE A 70 -1.15 5.59 32.74
CA ILE A 70 -1.29 5.53 31.29
C ILE A 70 -2.48 4.63 30.93
N SER A 71 -3.65 5.24 30.77
CA SER A 71 -4.88 4.54 30.38
C SER A 71 -4.71 3.77 29.06
N GLY A 72 -5.27 2.56 29.00
CA GLY A 72 -5.22 1.72 27.80
C GLY A 72 -3.90 0.97 27.59
N VAL A 73 -2.86 1.23 28.40
CA VAL A 73 -1.59 0.50 28.37
C VAL A 73 -1.46 -0.35 29.64
N LYS A 74 -1.72 -1.65 29.52
CA LYS A 74 -1.70 -2.61 30.63
C LYS A 74 -0.40 -3.39 30.69
N GLY A 75 0.12 -3.57 31.90
CA GLY A 75 1.30 -4.41 32.13
C GLY A 75 0.94 -5.76 32.75
N TYR A 76 1.64 -6.81 32.35
CA TYR A 76 1.50 -8.16 32.88
C TYR A 76 2.87 -8.70 33.28
N VAL A 77 2.97 -9.25 34.50
CA VAL A 77 4.19 -9.89 34.98
C VAL A 77 3.90 -11.37 35.14
N HIS A 78 4.37 -12.17 34.20
CA HIS A 78 4.17 -13.61 34.20
C HIS A 78 5.22 -14.27 35.06
N ARG A 79 4.75 -15.14 35.96
CA ARG A 79 5.62 -15.97 36.80
C ARG A 79 6.13 -17.14 35.98
N GLY A 80 7.43 -17.38 36.07
CA GLY A 80 8.09 -18.59 35.59
C GLY A 80 8.10 -19.67 36.67
N THR A 81 8.67 -20.83 36.32
CA THR A 81 8.88 -21.91 37.29
C THR A 81 10.03 -21.54 38.24
N GLY A 82 9.69 -21.26 39.49
CA GLY A 82 10.64 -21.04 40.58
C GLY A 82 11.20 -22.35 41.15
N SER A 83 12.27 -22.25 41.93
CA SER A 83 12.77 -23.36 42.76
C SER A 83 12.95 -22.87 44.19
N GLY A 84 12.36 -23.58 45.16
CA GLY A 84 12.36 -23.16 46.57
C GLY A 84 11.68 -21.80 46.78
N ASN A 85 12.35 -20.90 47.53
CA ASN A 85 11.85 -19.56 47.86
C ASN A 85 12.20 -18.48 46.80
N THR A 86 12.62 -18.88 45.58
CA THR A 86 12.91 -17.94 44.50
C THR A 86 11.79 -17.90 43.48
N GLU A 87 11.07 -16.78 43.47
CA GLU A 87 10.14 -16.45 42.39
C GLU A 87 10.94 -16.04 41.15
N ARG A 88 10.56 -16.58 39.99
CA ARG A 88 11.16 -16.20 38.71
C ARG A 88 10.11 -15.46 37.89
N VAL A 89 10.53 -14.40 37.21
CA VAL A 89 9.72 -13.75 36.17
C VAL A 89 10.09 -14.41 34.85
N SER A 90 9.10 -14.94 34.13
CA SER A 90 9.30 -15.51 32.80
C SER A 90 9.17 -14.47 31.71
N GLN A 91 8.22 -13.55 31.87
CA GLN A 91 7.87 -12.56 30.87
C GLN A 91 7.26 -11.32 31.52
N ILE A 92 7.59 -10.15 30.98
CA ILE A 92 6.87 -8.91 31.22
C ILE A 92 6.22 -8.54 29.88
N ALA A 93 4.90 -8.43 29.84
CA ALA A 93 4.15 -8.04 28.65
C ALA A 93 3.51 -6.67 28.88
N VAL A 94 3.57 -5.81 27.86
CA VAL A 94 2.91 -4.51 27.82
C VAL A 94 1.92 -4.56 26.67
N ASN A 95 0.64 -4.46 26.99
CA ASN A 95 -0.45 -4.50 26.04
C ASN A 95 -1.05 -3.11 25.92
N TRP A 96 -1.03 -2.55 24.71
CA TRP A 96 -1.70 -1.30 24.41
C TRP A 96 -2.97 -1.58 23.61
N THR A 97 -4.10 -1.16 24.17
CA THR A 97 -5.41 -1.18 23.51
C THR A 97 -5.88 0.26 23.39
N THR A 98 -6.29 0.66 22.19
CA THR A 98 -6.83 1.99 21.94
C THR A 98 -8.35 1.96 22.09
N ASP A 99 -8.91 3.02 22.69
CA ASP A 99 -10.37 3.15 22.84
C ASP A 99 -11.07 3.51 21.53
N GLU A 100 -10.31 4.14 20.62
CA GLU A 100 -10.78 4.57 19.30
C GLU A 100 -10.04 3.82 18.18
N GLU A 101 -10.67 3.74 17.01
CA GLU A 101 -10.03 3.24 15.80
C GLU A 101 -8.92 4.21 15.37
N MET A 102 -7.68 3.72 15.34
CA MET A 102 -6.53 4.51 14.94
C MET A 102 -6.15 4.20 13.50
N PHE A 103 -6.14 5.24 12.66
CA PHE A 103 -5.81 5.12 11.24
C PHE A 103 -4.36 5.52 10.96
N LEU A 104 -3.60 4.58 10.39
CA LEU A 104 -2.23 4.79 9.96
C LEU A 104 -2.20 5.20 8.48
N THR A 105 -1.45 6.26 8.19
CA THR A 105 -1.15 6.73 6.84
C THR A 105 0.36 6.80 6.67
N PRO A 106 0.89 6.86 5.44
CA PRO A 106 2.33 7.06 5.21
C PRO A 106 2.89 8.34 5.87
N THR A 107 2.02 9.31 6.17
CA THR A 107 2.38 10.59 6.81
C THR A 107 2.03 10.66 8.30
N SER A 108 1.37 9.65 8.86
CA SER A 108 1.00 9.61 10.28
C SER A 108 1.72 8.49 11.01
N GLU A 109 2.04 8.76 12.27
CA GLU A 109 2.59 7.76 13.18
C GLU A 109 1.64 7.59 14.35
N VAL A 110 1.59 6.36 14.85
CA VAL A 110 0.79 5.97 16.00
C VAL A 110 1.77 5.65 17.13
N VAL A 111 1.84 6.52 18.12
CA VAL A 111 2.82 6.46 19.22
C VAL A 111 2.15 5.89 20.48
N MET A 112 2.78 4.90 21.11
CA MET A 112 2.27 4.33 22.36
C MET A 112 2.38 5.37 23.49
N PRO A 113 1.26 5.71 24.18
CA PRO A 113 1.28 6.64 25.30
C PRO A 113 2.27 6.18 26.39
N GLY A 114 3.05 7.11 26.95
CA GLY A 114 4.06 6.83 27.97
C GLY A 114 5.32 6.09 27.49
N PHE A 115 5.30 5.54 26.27
CA PHE A 115 6.41 4.82 25.65
C PHE A 115 6.70 5.41 24.28
N GLU A 116 7.09 6.70 24.23
CA GLU A 116 7.30 7.46 22.98
C GLU A 116 8.30 6.83 22.00
N ALA A 117 9.16 5.93 22.49
CA ALA A 117 10.08 5.16 21.66
C ALA A 117 9.40 4.05 20.84
N ILE A 118 8.20 3.61 21.24
CA ILE A 118 7.43 2.56 20.58
C ILE A 118 6.35 3.22 19.74
N LYS A 119 6.51 3.13 18.41
CA LYS A 119 5.56 3.68 17.46
C LYS A 119 5.35 2.76 16.27
N PHE A 120 4.15 2.83 15.71
CA PHE A 120 3.80 2.20 14.45
C PHE A 120 3.85 3.26 13.35
N THR A 121 4.46 2.89 12.23
CA THR A 121 4.55 3.71 11.03
C THR A 121 4.14 2.87 9.83
N MET A 122 3.46 3.47 8.87
CA MET A 122 3.11 2.81 7.62
C MET A 122 4.05 3.27 6.50
N GLY A 123 4.55 2.34 5.69
CA GLY A 123 5.23 2.69 4.45
C GLY A 123 4.25 3.18 3.38
N GLU A 124 4.76 3.64 2.25
CA GLU A 124 3.90 4.01 1.12
C GLU A 124 3.12 2.79 0.59
N LEU A 125 1.85 3.00 0.26
CA LEU A 125 1.05 1.99 -0.42
C LEU A 125 1.41 2.00 -1.91
N VAL A 126 2.21 1.02 -2.35
CA VAL A 126 2.51 0.84 -3.77
C VAL A 126 1.33 0.13 -4.43
N ARG A 127 0.57 0.85 -5.26
CA ARG A 127 -0.46 0.27 -6.13
C ARG A 127 0.12 0.04 -7.53
N PRO A 128 -0.23 -1.06 -8.21
CA PRO A 128 0.08 -1.19 -9.64
C PRO A 128 -0.61 -0.07 -10.43
N THR A 129 -0.04 0.31 -11.57
CA THR A 129 -0.60 1.34 -12.44
C THR A 129 -2.05 1.00 -12.78
N GLU A 130 -2.99 1.86 -12.36
CA GLU A 130 -4.42 1.64 -12.60
C GLU A 130 -4.72 1.68 -14.11
N GLU A 131 -5.34 0.63 -14.63
CA GLU A 131 -5.88 0.63 -15.99
C GLU A 131 -7.04 1.62 -16.05
N LYS A 132 -6.84 2.71 -16.79
CA LYS A 132 -7.83 3.79 -16.91
C LYS A 132 -8.42 3.83 -18.30
N ILE A 133 -9.70 3.51 -18.41
CA ILE A 133 -10.50 3.74 -19.61
C ILE A 133 -11.06 5.16 -19.54
N THR A 134 -10.83 5.98 -20.57
CA THR A 134 -11.41 7.33 -20.64
C THR A 134 -12.26 7.48 -21.89
N ILE A 135 -13.46 8.05 -21.73
CA ILE A 135 -14.34 8.41 -22.84
C ILE A 135 -14.44 9.94 -22.87
N LYS A 136 -14.26 10.52 -24.06
CA LYS A 136 -14.34 11.96 -24.28
C LYS A 136 -15.05 12.24 -25.60
N ALA A 137 -15.61 13.44 -25.74
CA ALA A 137 -16.06 13.93 -27.03
C ALA A 137 -14.83 14.24 -27.92
N ASP A 138 -14.92 13.88 -29.20
CA ASP A 138 -13.99 14.29 -30.26
C ASP A 138 -14.79 15.13 -31.27
N GLY A 139 -14.90 16.43 -30.96
CA GLY A 139 -15.80 17.35 -31.63
C GLY A 139 -17.28 17.15 -31.24
N ASP A 140 -18.18 17.69 -32.07
CA ASP A 140 -19.64 17.61 -31.86
C ASP A 140 -20.25 16.33 -32.44
N GLU A 141 -19.50 15.62 -33.29
CA GLU A 141 -20.02 14.51 -34.10
C GLU A 141 -19.45 13.15 -33.72
N SER A 142 -18.51 13.05 -32.77
CA SER A 142 -17.94 11.75 -32.41
C SER A 142 -17.47 11.64 -30.95
N MET A 143 -17.32 10.40 -30.49
CA MET A 143 -16.79 10.08 -29.16
C MET A 143 -15.56 9.18 -29.28
N GLU A 144 -14.51 9.55 -28.57
CA GLU A 144 -13.24 8.84 -28.50
C GLU A 144 -13.15 8.06 -27.18
N MET A 145 -12.66 6.83 -27.30
CA MET A 145 -12.31 5.98 -26.17
C MET A 145 -10.80 5.76 -26.15
N THR A 146 -10.20 5.97 -24.98
CA THR A 146 -8.79 5.68 -24.69
C THR A 146 -8.72 4.51 -23.73
N ILE A 147 -8.05 3.44 -24.13
CA ILE A 147 -7.88 2.21 -23.33
C ILE A 147 -6.41 1.79 -23.29
N PRO A 148 -5.93 1.24 -22.16
CA PRO A 148 -4.70 0.47 -22.15
C PRO A 148 -4.94 -0.87 -22.88
N ILE A 149 -3.99 -1.23 -23.74
CA ILE A 149 -3.87 -2.52 -24.40
C ILE A 149 -2.43 -3.03 -24.21
N GLU A 150 -2.15 -4.27 -24.64
CA GLU A 150 -0.83 -4.91 -24.48
C GLU A 150 0.31 -4.04 -25.04
N ASP A 151 0.12 -3.46 -26.23
CA ASP A 151 1.11 -2.61 -26.89
C ASP A 151 1.07 -1.14 -26.43
N GLY A 152 0.47 -0.84 -25.27
CA GLY A 152 0.38 0.49 -24.68
C GLY A 152 -1.01 1.10 -24.73
N THR A 153 -1.13 2.43 -24.63
CA THR A 153 -2.43 3.12 -24.65
C THR A 153 -2.83 3.49 -26.07
N VAL A 154 -4.05 3.14 -26.46
CA VAL A 154 -4.63 3.51 -27.77
C VAL A 154 -5.90 4.33 -27.59
N SER A 155 -6.11 5.26 -28.53
CA SER A 155 -7.31 6.09 -28.63
C SER A 155 -7.96 5.88 -29.99
N PHE A 156 -9.27 5.67 -30.01
CA PHE A 156 -10.05 5.52 -31.24
C PHE A 156 -11.50 5.96 -31.05
N ASN A 157 -12.12 6.45 -32.12
CA ASN A 157 -13.54 6.79 -32.09
C ASN A 157 -14.37 5.51 -32.12
N PHE A 158 -15.32 5.38 -31.19
CA PHE A 158 -16.16 4.19 -31.09
C PHE A 158 -17.62 4.47 -31.45
N LEU A 159 -18.05 5.73 -31.39
CA LEU A 159 -19.40 6.17 -31.77
C LEU A 159 -19.34 7.53 -32.49
N TYR A 160 -20.20 7.70 -33.48
CA TYR A 160 -20.43 8.99 -34.14
C TYR A 160 -21.92 9.34 -34.22
N MET A 161 -22.19 10.63 -34.31
CA MET A 161 -23.50 11.25 -34.30
C MET A 161 -23.80 11.89 -35.66
N ASN A 162 -25.07 12.15 -35.92
CA ASN A 162 -25.50 13.01 -37.02
C ASN A 162 -25.61 14.48 -36.56
N ASP A 163 -25.89 15.40 -37.48
CA ASP A 163 -26.04 16.84 -37.24
C ASP A 163 -27.11 17.19 -36.18
N SER A 164 -28.00 16.23 -35.84
CA SER A 164 -29.02 16.39 -34.80
C SER A 164 -28.56 15.87 -33.42
N GLY A 165 -27.29 15.48 -33.27
CA GLY A 165 -26.71 14.92 -32.06
C GLY A 165 -27.19 13.50 -31.73
N CYS A 166 -27.83 12.82 -32.68
CA CYS A 166 -28.29 11.45 -32.50
C CYS A 166 -27.19 10.47 -32.92
N LEU A 167 -26.99 9.40 -32.14
CA LEU A 167 -26.07 8.33 -32.50
C LEU A 167 -26.44 7.74 -33.86
N ASN A 168 -25.50 7.79 -34.79
CA ASN A 168 -25.70 7.39 -36.18
C ASN A 168 -24.93 6.10 -36.53
N GLY A 169 -23.85 5.80 -35.81
CA GLY A 169 -23.12 4.55 -35.99
C GLY A 169 -21.87 4.43 -35.11
N THR A 170 -21.05 3.42 -35.41
CA THR A 170 -19.78 3.13 -34.72
C THR A 170 -18.59 3.64 -35.52
N GLY A 171 -17.58 4.18 -34.84
CA GLY A 171 -16.40 4.77 -35.48
C GLY A 171 -16.35 6.29 -35.34
N LYS A 172 -15.67 6.95 -36.28
CA LYS A 172 -15.49 8.41 -36.28
C LYS A 172 -16.56 9.15 -37.07
N ASP A 173 -16.92 8.63 -38.24
CA ASP A 173 -17.89 9.20 -39.15
C ASP A 173 -18.38 8.12 -40.14
N ALA A 174 -19.21 8.51 -41.11
CA ALA A 174 -19.73 7.60 -42.15
C ALA A 174 -18.64 6.99 -43.04
N ASP A 175 -17.46 7.62 -43.14
CA ASP A 175 -16.33 7.19 -43.97
C ASP A 175 -15.24 6.43 -43.18
N ASN A 176 -15.28 6.49 -41.85
CA ASN A 176 -14.28 5.95 -40.93
C ASN A 176 -14.95 5.15 -39.81
N GLN A 177 -15.64 4.09 -40.19
CA GLN A 177 -16.42 3.27 -39.28
C GLN A 177 -15.55 2.26 -38.51
N LEU A 178 -15.95 1.98 -37.27
CA LEU A 178 -15.43 0.85 -36.49
C LEU A 178 -16.16 -0.41 -36.96
N ALA A 179 -15.44 -1.36 -37.54
CA ALA A 179 -16.05 -2.64 -37.90
C ALA A 179 -16.39 -3.41 -36.62
N SER A 180 -17.62 -3.91 -36.55
CA SER A 180 -18.11 -4.75 -35.47
C SER A 180 -18.99 -5.86 -36.03
N SER A 181 -19.19 -6.92 -35.25
CA SER A 181 -20.08 -8.03 -35.60
C SER A 181 -20.71 -8.60 -34.34
N ASN A 182 -21.95 -9.05 -34.48
CA ASN A 182 -22.66 -9.82 -33.46
C ASN A 182 -22.50 -11.34 -33.65
N GLY A 183 -21.76 -11.76 -34.68
CA GLY A 183 -21.49 -13.18 -34.99
C GLY A 183 -20.02 -13.55 -34.79
N ASN A 184 -19.68 -14.79 -35.21
CA ASN A 184 -18.33 -15.34 -35.06
C ASN A 184 -17.34 -14.88 -36.14
N SER A 185 -17.76 -13.95 -37.00
CA SER A 185 -16.93 -13.44 -38.09
C SER A 185 -17.18 -11.95 -38.24
N ILE A 186 -16.10 -11.20 -38.48
CA ILE A 186 -16.13 -9.78 -38.79
C ILE A 186 -15.79 -9.60 -40.26
N VAL A 187 -16.56 -8.76 -40.96
CA VAL A 187 -16.29 -8.41 -42.36
C VAL A 187 -15.67 -7.03 -42.38
N PHE A 188 -14.38 -6.96 -42.69
CA PHE A 188 -13.70 -5.69 -42.93
C PHE A 188 -13.86 -5.30 -44.40
N ARG A 189 -14.34 -4.08 -44.67
CA ARG A 189 -14.53 -3.59 -46.03
C ARG A 189 -13.76 -2.30 -46.24
N LYS A 190 -12.94 -2.27 -47.30
CA LYS A 190 -12.12 -1.11 -47.70
C LYS A 190 -12.92 -0.25 -48.66
N LYS A 191 -12.85 1.07 -48.49
CA LYS A 191 -13.43 2.05 -49.42
C LYS A 191 -13.15 1.72 -50.88
N ASP A 192 -14.24 1.40 -51.57
CA ASP A 192 -14.30 1.24 -53.01
C ASP A 192 -14.55 2.59 -53.69
N ALA A 193 -14.48 2.61 -55.02
CA ALA A 193 -14.66 3.83 -55.81
C ALA A 193 -16.08 4.41 -55.71
N ASP A 194 -17.06 3.56 -55.36
CA ASP A 194 -18.47 3.90 -55.23
C ASP A 194 -18.84 4.29 -53.77
N ALA A 195 -17.84 4.40 -52.89
CA ALA A 195 -17.98 4.78 -51.49
C ALA A 195 -19.01 3.94 -50.74
N ASN A 196 -18.95 2.61 -50.82
CA ASN A 196 -19.86 1.69 -50.14
C ASN A 196 -19.23 0.93 -48.97
N ASP A 197 -17.92 1.14 -48.73
CA ASP A 197 -17.12 0.41 -47.76
C ASP A 197 -16.27 1.36 -46.90
N PHE A 198 -16.35 1.31 -45.57
CA PHE A 198 -15.93 2.45 -44.74
C PHE A 198 -15.12 2.08 -43.49
N HIS A 199 -14.73 0.82 -43.33
CA HIS A 199 -14.10 0.40 -42.09
C HIS A 199 -12.66 0.94 -41.99
N ALA A 200 -12.39 1.71 -40.94
CA ALA A 200 -11.05 2.24 -40.68
C ALA A 200 -10.24 1.30 -39.78
N TYR A 201 -10.90 0.63 -38.84
CA TYR A 201 -10.28 -0.26 -37.85
C TYR A 201 -11.31 -1.20 -37.23
N PHE A 202 -10.82 -2.19 -36.48
CA PHE A 202 -11.60 -3.14 -35.71
C PHE A 202 -10.83 -3.55 -34.45
N VAL A 203 -11.55 -4.03 -33.45
CA VAL A 203 -10.93 -4.53 -32.21
C VAL A 203 -10.90 -6.05 -32.27
N ALA A 204 -9.76 -6.64 -31.94
CA ALA A 204 -9.60 -8.07 -31.74
C ALA A 204 -9.12 -8.32 -30.32
N THR A 205 -9.84 -9.17 -29.58
CA THR A 205 -9.45 -9.57 -28.24
C THR A 205 -9.32 -11.08 -28.20
N TYR A 206 -8.35 -11.58 -27.45
CA TYR A 206 -8.30 -12.99 -27.09
C TYR A 206 -8.23 -13.09 -25.57
N ASN A 207 -8.87 -14.13 -25.04
CA ASN A 207 -8.91 -14.39 -23.61
C ASN A 207 -8.77 -15.89 -23.39
N THR A 208 -7.77 -16.26 -22.60
CA THR A 208 -7.51 -17.62 -22.12
C THR A 208 -7.65 -17.65 -20.59
N SER A 209 -7.41 -18.79 -19.95
CA SER A 209 -7.45 -18.87 -18.48
C SER A 209 -6.35 -18.06 -17.78
N THR A 210 -5.28 -17.68 -18.49
CA THR A 210 -4.07 -17.08 -17.92
C THR A 210 -3.65 -15.77 -18.58
N GLU A 211 -4.14 -15.49 -19.77
CA GLU A 211 -3.74 -14.34 -20.58
C GLU A 211 -4.96 -13.76 -21.28
N ALA A 212 -5.08 -12.44 -21.25
CA ALA A 212 -6.07 -11.70 -22.02
C ALA A 212 -5.39 -10.50 -22.67
N GLU A 213 -5.51 -10.39 -23.99
CA GLU A 213 -4.93 -9.29 -24.74
C GLU A 213 -5.96 -8.70 -25.70
N SER A 214 -5.84 -7.41 -25.94
CA SER A 214 -6.70 -6.65 -26.84
C SER A 214 -5.85 -5.87 -27.82
N TYR A 215 -6.28 -5.80 -29.08
CA TYR A 215 -5.58 -5.13 -30.14
C TYR A 215 -6.54 -4.27 -30.96
N LEU A 216 -6.12 -3.06 -31.29
CA LEU A 216 -6.75 -2.25 -32.32
C LEU A 216 -6.05 -2.54 -33.65
N LEU A 217 -6.80 -3.12 -34.59
CA LEU A 217 -6.29 -3.62 -35.85
C LEU A 217 -6.91 -2.87 -37.05
N LYS A 218 -6.20 -2.86 -38.17
CA LYS A 218 -6.74 -2.47 -39.48
C LYS A 218 -6.22 -3.41 -40.56
N ALA A 219 -7.00 -3.59 -41.63
CA ALA A 219 -6.58 -4.36 -42.78
C ALA A 219 -6.22 -3.44 -43.95
N TYR A 220 -5.06 -3.65 -44.56
CA TYR A 220 -4.67 -3.06 -45.83
C TYR A 220 -4.88 -4.08 -46.94
N ILE A 221 -5.85 -3.80 -47.83
CA ILE A 221 -6.22 -4.70 -48.93
C ILE A 221 -5.68 -4.11 -50.24
N ARG A 222 -4.86 -4.90 -50.94
CA ARG A 222 -4.34 -4.61 -52.28
C ARG A 222 -4.83 -5.66 -53.27
N GLN A 223 -5.72 -5.23 -54.16
CA GLN A 223 -6.26 -6.07 -55.22
C GLN A 223 -5.85 -5.51 -56.59
N THR A 224 -5.34 -6.38 -57.45
CA THR A 224 -5.04 -6.13 -58.87
C THR A 224 -5.53 -7.34 -59.68
N SER A 225 -5.43 -7.29 -61.00
CA SER A 225 -5.81 -8.43 -61.86
C SER A 225 -5.02 -9.72 -61.56
N THR A 226 -3.85 -9.63 -60.92
CA THR A 226 -2.96 -10.78 -60.66
C THR A 226 -2.58 -10.96 -59.19
N ARG A 227 -3.01 -10.08 -58.28
CA ARG A 227 -2.67 -10.15 -56.84
C ARG A 227 -3.87 -9.78 -56.00
N ASN A 228 -4.11 -10.55 -54.95
CA ASN A 228 -5.05 -10.26 -53.89
C ASN A 228 -4.35 -10.46 -52.55
N GLU A 229 -3.95 -9.37 -51.92
CA GLU A 229 -3.12 -9.37 -50.72
C GLU A 229 -3.79 -8.57 -49.61
N THR A 230 -3.80 -9.14 -48.41
CA THR A 230 -4.28 -8.49 -47.19
C THR A 230 -3.14 -8.46 -46.18
N GLN A 231 -2.84 -7.28 -45.68
CA GLN A 231 -1.89 -7.06 -44.61
C GLN A 231 -2.64 -6.56 -43.36
N ILE A 232 -2.39 -7.17 -42.21
CA ILE A 232 -2.99 -6.74 -40.93
C ILE A 232 -1.98 -5.87 -40.20
N MET A 233 -2.44 -4.69 -39.80
CA MET A 233 -1.65 -3.74 -39.02
C MET A 233 -2.27 -3.60 -37.63
N LYS A 234 -1.42 -3.50 -36.60
CA LYS A 234 -1.82 -3.22 -35.22
C LYS A 234 -1.39 -1.81 -34.81
N LYS A 235 -2.18 -1.18 -33.92
CA LYS A 235 -1.88 0.13 -33.37
C LYS A 235 -0.95 0.01 -32.16
N VAL A 236 0.19 0.69 -32.20
CA VAL A 236 1.16 0.78 -31.10
C VAL A 236 1.39 2.26 -30.80
N GLY A 237 0.86 2.73 -29.67
CA GLY A 237 0.76 4.16 -29.38
C GLY A 237 0.06 4.93 -30.51
N SER A 238 0.77 5.85 -31.17
CA SER A 238 0.26 6.62 -32.31
C SER A 238 0.49 5.97 -33.68
N GLU A 239 1.27 4.89 -33.77
CA GLU A 239 1.72 4.31 -35.03
C GLU A 239 0.97 3.04 -35.41
N TRP A 240 0.93 2.74 -36.70
CA TRP A 240 0.40 1.48 -37.23
C TRP A 240 1.57 0.63 -37.71
N VAL A 241 1.77 -0.53 -37.09
CA VAL A 241 2.84 -1.47 -37.44
C VAL A 241 2.24 -2.79 -37.95
N GLU A 242 2.98 -3.55 -38.75
CA GLU A 242 2.52 -4.85 -39.22
C GLU A 242 2.31 -5.82 -38.04
N ALA A 243 1.13 -6.43 -37.95
CA ALA A 243 0.78 -7.31 -36.84
C ALA A 243 1.47 -8.68 -36.96
N CYS A 244 1.76 -9.14 -38.18
CA CYS A 244 2.44 -10.39 -38.46
C CYS A 244 3.71 -10.10 -39.27
N GLY A 245 4.86 -9.91 -38.61
CA GLY A 245 6.11 -9.70 -39.33
C GLY A 245 6.46 -10.90 -40.23
N ASN A 246 6.77 -10.66 -41.50
CA ASN A 246 7.43 -11.57 -42.47
C ASN A 246 7.07 -13.07 -42.44
N TYR A 247 5.86 -13.48 -42.05
CA TYR A 247 5.42 -14.85 -42.25
C TYR A 247 4.98 -15.01 -43.71
N ARG A 248 5.92 -15.41 -44.56
CA ARG A 248 5.58 -15.98 -45.86
C ARG A 248 5.02 -17.38 -45.60
N PRO A 249 3.75 -17.69 -45.93
CA PRO A 249 3.30 -19.07 -45.90
C PRO A 249 4.26 -19.88 -46.77
N ALA A 250 4.73 -21.02 -46.24
CA ALA A 250 5.53 -21.95 -47.02
C ALA A 250 4.76 -22.24 -48.32
N THR A 251 5.40 -21.98 -49.46
CA THR A 251 4.86 -22.40 -50.74
C THR A 251 4.74 -23.91 -50.70
N ASP A 252 3.51 -24.42 -50.64
CA ASP A 252 3.23 -25.83 -50.91
C ASP A 252 3.70 -26.12 -52.35
N THR A 253 4.83 -26.82 -52.45
CA THR A 253 5.30 -27.50 -53.66
C THR A 253 4.63 -28.85 -53.79
#